data_AF-A0A7X8MRN7-F1
#
_entry.id   AF-A0A7X8MRN7-F1
#
_cell.length_a   1.000
_cell.length_b   1.000
_cell.length_c   1.000
_cell.angle_alpha   90.00
_cell.angle_beta   90.00
_cell.angle_gamma   90.00
#
_symmetry.space_group_name_H-M   'P 1'
#
loop_
_entity.id
_entity.type
_entity.pdbx_description
1 polymer ?
#
loop_
_entity_poly.entity_id
_entity_poly.type
_entity_poly.pdbx_seq_one_letter_code
_entity_poly.pdbx_strand_id
1 'polypeptide(L)'
;MLEIKLSRGEKEVFIRFHKVFKVFLEDYEKFIYTLRKIDVYRGIYITTGEFDRDIINSYSRLADTYNKIILEDGISFGRKQIGWRGKARDIFVYRKFKLDRYLP
;
A
#
# COMPACT_ATOMS: atom_id res chain seq x y z
N MET A 1 -7.08 9.80 4.82
CA MET A 1 -6.10 8.75 5.12
C MET A 1 -6.64 7.91 6.26
N LEU A 2 -6.52 6.58 6.20
CA LEU A 2 -6.95 5.64 7.25
C LEU A 2 -5.74 4.85 7.72
N GLU A 3 -5.62 4.66 9.04
CA GLU A 3 -4.51 3.94 9.65
C GLU A 3 -5.05 2.93 10.67
N ILE A 4 -4.54 1.71 10.62
CA ILE A 4 -5.00 0.60 11.47
C ILE A 4 -3.77 -0.17 11.96
N LYS A 5 -3.67 -0.37 13.26
CA LYS A 5 -2.74 -1.33 13.87
C LYS A 5 -3.50 -2.62 14.18
N LEU A 6 -3.01 -3.75 13.67
CA LEU A 6 -3.52 -5.08 13.96
C LEU A 6 -2.46 -5.84 14.75
N SER A 7 -2.84 -6.40 15.90
CA SER A 7 -1.96 -7.19 16.75
C SER A 7 -2.54 -8.58 16.98
N ARG A 8 -1.71 -9.62 16.85
CA ARG A 8 -2.06 -11.00 17.20
C ARG A 8 -0.87 -11.66 17.90
N GLY A 9 -0.95 -11.76 19.23
CA GLY A 9 0.20 -12.13 20.05
C GLY A 9 1.33 -11.13 19.84
N GLU A 10 2.55 -11.64 19.64
CA GLU A 10 3.75 -10.82 19.34
C GLU A 10 3.79 -10.29 17.90
N LYS A 11 2.86 -10.69 17.03
CA LYS A 11 2.84 -10.24 15.64
C LYS A 11 2.01 -8.98 15.50
N GLU A 12 2.66 -7.90 15.13
CA GLU A 12 2.01 -6.63 14.86
C GLU A 12 2.17 -6.20 13.40
N VAL A 13 1.11 -5.62 12.85
CA VAL A 13 1.08 -5.06 11.50
C VAL A 13 0.42 -3.70 11.56
N PHE A 14 1.08 -2.71 10.96
CA PHE A 14 0.50 -1.39 10.76
C PHE A 14 0.13 -1.22 9.29
N ILE A 15 -1.11 -0.81 9.04
CA ILE A 15 -1.68 -0.64 7.70
C ILE A 15 -2.06 0.82 7.54
N ARG A 16 -1.53 1.47 6.50
CA ARG A 16 -1.96 2.80 6.05
C ARG A 16 -2.66 2.68 4.72
N PHE A 17 -3.90 3.15 4.64
CA PHE A 17 -4.65 3.32 3.40
C PHE A 17 -4.77 4.81 3.05
N HIS A 18 -4.23 5.18 1.90
CA HIS A 18 -4.16 6.57 1.44
C HIS A 18 -4.86 6.73 0.09
N LYS A 19 -6.02 7.39 0.09
CA LYS A 19 -6.76 7.70 -1.14
C LYS A 19 -6.16 8.94 -1.82
N VAL A 20 -5.10 8.74 -2.59
CA VAL A 20 -4.41 9.79 -3.37
C VAL A 20 -4.05 9.26 -4.76
N PHE A 21 -3.85 10.17 -5.72
CA PHE A 21 -3.41 9.81 -7.07
C PHE A 21 -1.94 9.40 -7.12
N LYS A 22 -1.10 10.06 -6.31
CA LYS A 22 0.34 9.78 -6.22
C LYS A 22 0.81 9.98 -4.79
N VAL A 23 1.61 9.04 -4.29
CA VAL A 23 2.28 9.11 -2.98
C VAL A 23 3.69 9.61 -3.20
N PHE A 24 4.08 10.69 -2.52
CA PHE A 24 5.41 11.27 -2.61
C PHE A 24 6.34 10.76 -1.51
N LEU A 25 7.64 11.05 -1.65
CA LEU A 25 8.67 10.57 -0.75
C LEU A 25 8.41 10.98 0.71
N GLU A 26 7.94 12.21 0.91
CA GLU A 26 7.63 12.76 2.24
C GLU A 26 6.50 11.98 2.94
N ASP A 27 5.52 11.50 2.18
CA ASP A 27 4.43 10.66 2.73
C ASP A 27 4.95 9.29 3.16
N TYR A 28 5.92 8.76 2.41
CA TYR A 28 6.60 7.51 2.73
C TYR A 28 7.50 7.67 3.95
N GLU A 29 8.28 8.75 4.06
CA GLU A 29 9.09 9.02 5.25
C GLU A 29 8.24 9.16 6.51
N LYS A 30 7.11 9.85 6.43
CA LYS A 30 6.13 9.91 7.53
C LYS A 30 5.60 8.52 7.90
N PHE A 31 5.43 7.63 6.93
CA PHE A 31 5.02 6.25 7.19
C PHE A 31 6.10 5.49 7.97
N ILE A 32 7.35 5.56 7.53
CA ILE A 32 8.49 4.96 8.24
C ILE A 32 8.62 5.48 9.66
N TYR A 33 8.56 6.81 9.81
CA TYR A 33 8.64 7.44 11.12
C TYR A 33 7.52 6.94 12.06
N THR A 34 6.31 6.77 11.52
CA THR A 34 5.18 6.24 12.29
C THR A 34 5.46 4.80 12.73
N LEU A 35 5.91 3.91 11.84
CA LEU A 35 6.26 2.53 12.16
C LEU A 35 7.30 2.43 13.28
N ARG A 36 8.34 3.25 13.21
CA ARG A 36 9.40 3.31 14.23
C ARG A 36 8.88 3.84 15.57
N LYS A 37 8.05 4.88 15.54
CA LYS A 37 7.48 5.48 16.76
C LYS A 37 6.58 4.49 17.52
N ILE A 38 5.87 3.63 16.81
CA ILE A 38 4.97 2.62 17.41
C ILE A 38 5.60 1.24 17.59
N ASP A 39 6.91 1.13 17.31
CA ASP A 39 7.72 -0.09 17.40
C ASP A 39 7.13 -1.31 16.65
N VAL A 40 6.60 -1.08 15.43
CA VAL A 40 6.01 -2.15 14.63
C VAL A 40 6.94 -2.55 13.49
N TYR A 41 7.40 -3.81 13.52
CA TYR A 41 8.27 -4.37 12.49
C TYR A 41 7.63 -4.38 11.09
N ARG A 42 6.33 -4.69 10.96
CA ARG A 42 5.69 -4.90 9.65
C ARG A 42 4.71 -3.79 9.27
N GLY A 43 5.00 -3.11 8.16
CA GLY A 43 4.15 -2.06 7.59
C GLY A 43 3.55 -2.44 6.24
N ILE A 44 2.29 -2.07 6.01
CA ILE A 44 1.63 -2.15 4.70
C ILE A 44 1.12 -0.75 4.33
N TYR A 45 1.63 -0.19 3.25
CA TYR A 45 1.16 1.08 2.71
C TYR A 45 0.37 0.81 1.43
N ILE A 46 -0.93 1.04 1.48
CA ILE A 46 -1.87 0.91 0.37
C ILE A 46 -2.26 2.30 -0.14
N THR A 47 -2.21 2.50 -1.44
CA THR A 47 -2.75 3.69 -2.11
C THR A 47 -3.75 3.32 -3.20
N THR A 48 -4.69 4.22 -3.50
CA THR A 48 -5.55 4.08 -4.68
C THR A 48 -4.86 4.49 -5.98
N GLY A 49 -3.73 5.21 -5.87
CA GLY A 49 -2.96 5.73 -6.99
C GLY A 49 -1.65 4.97 -7.18
N GLU A 50 -0.57 5.70 -7.45
CA GLU A 50 0.77 5.15 -7.63
C GLU A 50 1.78 5.69 -6.60
N PHE A 51 2.89 4.98 -6.40
CA PHE A 51 4.03 5.49 -5.63
C PHE A 51 4.99 6.20 -6.57
N ASP A 52 5.55 7.32 -6.12
CA ASP A 52 6.64 7.97 -6.84
C ASP A 52 7.84 7.02 -7.03
N ARG A 53 8.53 7.13 -8.16
CA ARG A 53 9.73 6.34 -8.48
C ARG A 53 10.82 6.54 -7.44
N ASP A 54 10.91 7.72 -6.84
CA ASP A 54 11.91 7.98 -5.79
C ASP A 54 11.68 7.08 -4.57
N ILE A 55 10.43 6.73 -4.26
CA ILE A 55 10.10 5.75 -3.22
C ILE A 55 10.57 4.36 -3.67
N ILE A 56 10.27 3.95 -4.91
CA ILE A 56 10.66 2.63 -5.42
C ILE A 56 12.20 2.46 -5.44
N ASN A 57 12.94 3.54 -5.69
CA ASN A 57 14.39 3.53 -5.68
C ASN A 57 14.98 3.55 -4.25
N SER A 58 14.24 4.10 -3.29
CA SER A 58 14.75 4.40 -1.94
C SER A 58 14.13 3.54 -0.84
N TYR A 59 13.08 2.78 -1.11
CA TYR A 59 12.27 2.15 -0.06
C TYR A 59 13.08 1.18 0.80
N SER A 60 14.00 0.43 0.20
CA SER A 60 14.90 -0.49 0.90
C SER A 60 15.92 0.22 1.77
N ARG A 61 16.44 1.38 1.31
CA ARG A 61 17.39 2.21 2.08
C ARG A 61 16.72 2.88 3.28
N LEU A 62 15.49 3.37 3.09
CA LEU A 62 14.75 4.10 4.12
C LEU A 62 14.10 3.19 5.16
N ALA A 63 13.65 2.01 4.77
CA ALA A 63 13.10 1.01 5.70
C ALA A 63 14.18 0.41 6.61
N ASP A 64 15.40 0.30 6.10
CA ASP A 64 16.52 -0.43 6.73
C ASP A 64 16.13 -1.89 7.08
N THR A 65 17.03 -2.64 7.74
CA THR A 65 16.76 -3.97 8.31
C THR A 65 15.69 -3.98 9.40
N TYR A 66 15.26 -2.81 9.88
CA TYR A 66 14.38 -2.66 11.02
C TYR A 66 12.89 -2.83 10.70
N ASN A 67 12.42 -2.47 9.50
CA ASN A 67 11.01 -2.60 9.14
C ASN A 67 10.82 -3.39 7.85
N LYS A 68 9.93 -4.39 7.87
CA LYS A 68 9.47 -5.07 6.67
C LYS A 68 8.26 -4.35 6.08
N ILE A 69 8.45 -3.76 4.89
CA ILE A 69 7.45 -2.90 4.26
C ILE A 69 6.89 -3.51 2.98
N ILE A 70 5.58 -3.41 2.82
CA ILE A 70 4.85 -3.79 1.63
C ILE A 70 4.16 -2.54 1.08
N LEU A 71 4.44 -2.22 -0.19
CA LEU A 71 3.77 -1.16 -0.93
C LEU A 71 2.73 -1.78 -1.87
N GLU A 72 1.49 -1.29 -1.80
CA GLU A 72 0.40 -1.72 -2.67
C GLU A 72 -0.19 -0.51 -3.39
N ASP A 73 0.06 -0.42 -4.70
CA ASP A 73 -0.54 0.62 -5.54
C ASP A 73 -1.99 0.26 -5.89
N GLY A 74 -2.72 1.19 -6.52
CA GLY A 74 -4.13 0.99 -6.84
C GLY A 74 -4.37 -0.20 -7.77
N ILE A 75 -3.42 -0.51 -8.66
CA ILE A 75 -3.52 -1.63 -9.59
C ILE A 75 -3.27 -2.95 -8.84
N SER A 76 -2.21 -3.02 -8.03
CA SER A 76 -1.86 -4.20 -7.25
C SER A 76 -2.93 -4.51 -6.21
N PHE A 77 -3.44 -3.48 -5.54
CA PHE A 77 -4.53 -3.58 -4.57
C PHE A 77 -5.82 -4.05 -5.24
N GLY A 78 -6.24 -3.40 -6.33
CA GLY A 78 -7.43 -3.80 -7.08
C GLY A 78 -7.37 -5.24 -7.59
N ARG A 79 -6.21 -5.67 -8.13
CA ARG A 79 -6.00 -7.06 -8.55
C ARG A 79 -6.17 -8.06 -7.40
N LYS A 80 -5.66 -7.73 -6.21
CA LYS A 80 -5.75 -8.60 -5.03
C LYS A 80 -7.17 -8.69 -4.46
N GLN A 81 -7.97 -7.62 -4.57
CA GLN A 81 -9.37 -7.62 -4.12
C GLN A 81 -10.30 -8.50 -4.99
N ILE A 82 -10.00 -8.63 -6.28
CA ILE A 82 -10.84 -9.39 -7.23
C ILE A 82 -10.59 -10.92 -7.12
N GLY A 83 -9.49 -11.33 -6.47
CA GLY A 83 -9.14 -12.73 -6.22
C GLY A 83 -8.48 -13.46 -7.40
N TRP A 84 -7.76 -14.55 -7.11
CA TRP A 84 -7.05 -15.44 -8.05
C TRP A 84 -7.97 -16.28 -8.97
N ARG A 85 -9.24 -15.91 -9.14
CA ARG A 85 -10.08 -16.57 -10.15
C ARG A 85 -9.76 -15.90 -11.49
N GLY A 86 -9.41 -16.71 -12.49
CA GLY A 86 -8.89 -16.33 -13.83
C GLY A 86 -9.60 -15.21 -14.60
N LYS A 87 -10.69 -14.65 -14.07
CA LYS A 87 -11.36 -13.43 -14.53
C LYS A 87 -10.58 -12.13 -14.31
N ALA A 88 -9.57 -12.09 -13.44
CA ALA A 88 -8.77 -10.87 -13.29
C ALA A 88 -8.11 -10.45 -14.62
N ARG A 89 -7.57 -11.40 -15.39
CA ARG A 89 -7.03 -11.11 -16.74
C ARG A 89 -8.11 -10.59 -17.70
N ASP A 90 -9.31 -11.17 -17.69
CA ASP A 90 -10.43 -10.76 -18.56
C ASP A 90 -11.04 -9.40 -18.20
N ILE A 91 -11.05 -9.04 -16.91
CA ILE A 91 -11.57 -7.75 -16.41
C ILE A 91 -10.58 -6.62 -16.71
N PHE A 92 -9.27 -6.90 -16.71
CA PHE A 92 -8.21 -5.93 -17.01
C PHE A 92 -7.85 -5.82 -18.51
N VAL A 93 -8.59 -6.49 -19.41
CA VAL A 93 -8.55 -6.17 -20.85
C VAL A 93 -9.16 -4.78 -21.03
N TYR A 94 -8.30 -3.77 -20.88
CA TYR A 94 -8.28 -2.46 -21.50
C TYR A 94 -9.61 -2.06 -22.18
N ARG A 95 -10.65 -1.72 -21.36
CA ARG A 95 -11.87 -0.94 -21.70
C ARG A 95 -13.06 -1.18 -20.77
N LYS A 96 -13.03 -2.15 -19.83
CA LYS A 96 -14.20 -2.49 -18.98
C LYS A 96 -14.12 -2.11 -17.50
N PHE A 97 -13.08 -1.42 -17.05
CA PHE A 97 -13.02 -0.98 -15.65
C PHE A 97 -13.66 0.40 -15.47
N LYS A 98 -14.96 0.40 -15.15
CA LYS A 98 -15.70 1.58 -14.71
C LYS A 98 -15.39 1.87 -13.24
N LEU A 99 -14.22 2.46 -13.00
CA LEU A 99 -13.77 2.93 -11.67
C LEU A 99 -14.77 3.90 -11.03
N ASP A 100 -15.57 4.59 -11.85
CA ASP A 100 -16.68 5.47 -11.48
C ASP A 100 -17.80 4.79 -10.68
N ARG A 101 -17.95 3.45 -10.76
CA ARG A 101 -18.98 2.74 -9.99
C ARG A 101 -18.60 2.42 -8.54
N TYR A 102 -17.32 2.52 -8.21
CA TYR A 102 -16.79 2.05 -6.93
C TYR A 102 -16.03 3.13 -6.15
N LEU A 103 -15.98 4.35 -6.69
CA LEU A 103 -15.57 5.53 -5.97
C LEU A 103 -16.86 6.26 -5.53
N PRO A 104 -17.01 6.61 -4.24
CA PRO A 104 -18.14 7.41 -3.77
C PRO A 104 -18.13 8.82 -4.35
#